data_AF-A0A920HXU0-F1
#
_entry.id   AF-A0A920HXU0-F1
#
_cell.length_a   1.000
_cell.length_b   1.000
_cell.length_c   1.000
_cell.angle_alpha   90.00
_cell.angle_beta   90.00
_cell.angle_gamma   90.00
#
_symmetry.space_group_name_H-M   'P 1'
#
loop_
_entity.id
_entity.type
_entity.pdbx_description
1 polymer ?
#
loop_
_entity_poly.entity_id
_entity_poly.type
_entity_poly.pdbx_seq_one_letter_code
_entity_poly.pdbx_strand_id
1 'polypeptide(L)'
;MRISFQKCKIYKKIILDVDFTMIDPNNWTSDNNLNELVNITIENYLRKYNEIYGDHRRNRFAITVGDELPAGVLQLAKVQIAQKRKIKVGDKLAGRHGNKGIVSRIVKDEDMPFLSDGTPVDIILKSTWSSF
;
A
#
# COMPACT_ATOMS: atom_id res chain seq x y z
N MET A 1 -11.72 13.05 56.68
CA MET A 1 -11.70 11.59 56.50
C MET A 1 -10.46 11.25 55.67
N ARG A 2 -9.39 10.75 56.31
CA ARG A 2 -8.12 10.41 55.65
C ARG A 2 -8.32 9.09 54.91
N ILE A 3 -8.36 9.11 53.58
CA ILE A 3 -8.40 7.89 52.78
C ILE A 3 -6.94 7.43 52.64
N SER A 4 -6.59 6.35 53.32
CA SER A 4 -5.30 5.68 53.12
C SER A 4 -5.37 4.90 51.80
N PHE A 5 -4.45 5.19 50.89
CA PHE A 5 -4.24 4.34 49.74
C PHE A 5 -3.58 3.03 50.22
N GLN A 6 -4.34 1.94 50.23
CA GLN A 6 -3.79 0.61 50.35
C GLN A 6 -2.85 0.35 49.16
N LYS A 7 -1.69 -0.29 49.39
CA LYS A 7 -0.77 -0.73 48.33
C LYS A 7 -1.54 -1.59 47.31
N CYS A 8 -1.98 -0.97 46.22
CA CYS A 8 -2.67 -1.67 45.14
C CYS A 8 -1.61 -2.23 44.19
N LYS A 9 -1.57 -3.56 44.02
CA LYS A 9 -0.73 -4.18 42.98
C LYS A 9 -1.35 -3.88 41.63
N ILE A 10 -0.65 -3.15 40.77
CA ILE A 10 -1.13 -2.81 39.43
C ILE A 10 -1.04 -4.07 38.57
N TYR A 11 -2.19 -4.56 38.08
CA TYR A 11 -2.29 -5.71 37.19
C TYR A 11 -2.45 -5.26 35.74
N LYS A 12 -1.89 -6.02 34.79
CA LYS A 12 -1.98 -5.73 33.34
C LYS A 12 -3.42 -5.53 32.84
N LYS A 13 -4.39 -6.24 33.44
CA LYS A 13 -5.82 -6.10 33.11
C LYS A 13 -6.37 -4.71 33.45
N ILE A 14 -5.96 -4.14 34.57
CA ILE A 14 -6.40 -2.81 35.02
C ILE A 14 -5.86 -1.74 34.07
N ILE A 15 -4.61 -1.87 33.63
CA ILE A 15 -3.97 -0.94 32.68
C ILE A 15 -4.71 -0.91 31.33
N LEU A 16 -5.28 -2.04 30.90
CA LEU A 16 -6.00 -2.12 29.61
C LEU A 16 -7.39 -1.49 29.64
N ASP A 17 -8.05 -1.49 30.79
CA ASP A 17 -9.40 -0.93 30.95
C ASP A 17 -9.38 0.58 31.25
N VAL A 18 -8.20 1.14 31.48
CA VAL A 18 -8.01 2.53 31.86
C VAL A 18 -7.96 3.44 30.63
N ASP A 19 -8.82 4.45 30.61
CA ASP A 19 -8.80 5.49 29.59
C ASP A 19 -7.76 6.56 29.93
N PHE A 20 -6.59 6.42 29.30
CA PHE A 20 -5.46 7.36 29.46
C PHE A 20 -5.74 8.78 28.96
N THR A 21 -6.86 9.03 28.27
CA THR A 21 -7.23 10.38 27.83
C THR A 21 -7.79 11.26 28.96
N MET A 22 -8.27 10.65 30.04
CA MET A 22 -8.95 11.36 31.14
C MET A 22 -8.17 11.35 32.45
N ILE A 23 -6.92 10.89 32.45
CA ILE A 23 -6.14 10.74 33.69
C ILE A 23 -5.24 11.93 33.93
N ASP A 24 -5.18 12.38 35.18
CA ASP A 24 -4.20 13.36 35.65
C ASP A 24 -2.80 12.69 35.68
N PRO A 25 -1.79 13.24 34.98
CA PRO A 25 -0.44 12.67 34.96
C PRO A 25 0.35 12.89 36.26
N ASN A 26 -0.16 13.68 37.22
CA ASN A 26 0.62 14.10 38.38
C ASN A 26 0.46 13.19 39.61
N ASN A 27 1.51 13.09 40.42
CA ASN A 27 1.51 12.48 41.77
C ASN A 27 1.07 11.00 41.85
N TRP A 28 1.49 10.17 40.91
CA TRP A 28 1.16 8.73 40.90
C TRP A 28 1.96 7.92 41.94
N THR A 29 3.16 8.38 42.28
CA THR A 29 4.11 7.67 43.14
C THR A 29 4.76 8.60 44.16
N SER A 30 5.40 8.02 45.19
CA SER A 30 6.19 8.75 46.18
C SER A 30 7.55 9.25 45.66
N ASP A 31 7.97 8.80 44.47
CA ASP A 31 9.27 9.15 43.88
C ASP A 31 9.10 10.17 42.76
N ASN A 32 9.84 11.27 42.83
CA ASN A 32 9.78 12.35 41.85
C ASN A 32 10.25 11.90 40.45
N ASN A 33 11.27 11.04 40.37
CA ASN A 33 11.79 10.57 39.08
C ASN A 33 10.77 9.68 38.36
N LEU A 34 10.06 8.83 39.10
CA LEU A 34 9.02 7.97 38.56
C LEU A 34 7.82 8.80 38.08
N ASN A 35 7.45 9.85 38.82
CA ASN A 35 6.38 10.76 38.40
C ASN A 35 6.73 11.51 37.10
N GLU A 36 7.98 11.92 36.91
CA GLU A 36 8.44 12.54 35.66
C GLU A 36 8.33 11.58 34.47
N LEU A 37 8.77 10.32 34.63
CA LEU A 37 8.66 9.29 33.60
C LEU A 37 7.20 8.98 33.24
N VAL A 38 6.31 8.93 34.25
CA VAL A 38 4.87 8.71 34.05
C VAL A 38 4.27 9.85 33.24
N ASN A 39 4.59 11.10 33.59
CA ASN A 39 4.10 12.26 32.84
C ASN A 39 4.55 12.22 31.38
N ILE A 40 5.86 12.04 31.13
CA ILE A 40 6.40 11.96 29.76
C ILE A 40 5.72 10.84 28.95
N THR A 41 5.49 9.68 29.58
CA THR A 41 4.84 8.53 28.92
C THR A 41 3.39 8.86 28.55
N ILE A 42 2.62 9.45 29.46
CA ILE A 42 1.23 9.84 29.22
C ILE A 42 1.17 10.94 28.15
N GLU A 43 2.01 11.97 28.22
CA GLU A 43 2.08 13.03 27.21
C GLU A 43 2.41 12.46 25.81
N ASN A 44 3.38 11.55 25.73
CA ASN A 44 3.73 10.88 24.48
C ASN A 44 2.56 10.05 23.92
N TYR A 45 1.86 9.33 24.79
CA TYR A 45 0.65 8.60 24.42
C TYR A 45 -0.44 9.53 23.90
N LEU A 46 -0.77 10.60 24.63
CA LEU A 46 -1.81 11.56 24.24
C LEU A 46 -1.49 12.25 22.91
N ARG A 47 -0.22 12.59 22.68
CA ARG A 47 0.23 13.16 21.40
C ARG A 47 -0.05 12.19 20.24
N LYS A 48 0.33 10.92 20.39
CA LYS A 48 0.08 9.90 19.36
C LYS A 48 -1.38 9.56 19.19
N TYR A 49 -2.14 9.52 20.28
CA TYR A 49 -3.59 9.35 20.25
C TYR A 49 -4.25 10.46 19.43
N ASN A 50 -3.92 11.73 19.70
CA ASN A 50 -4.50 12.87 19.00
C ASN A 50 -4.12 12.92 17.51
N GLU A 51 -2.90 12.53 17.16
CA GLU A 51 -2.45 12.39 15.77
C GLU A 51 -3.32 11.38 15.01
N ILE A 52 -3.44 10.15 15.54
CA ILE A 52 -4.23 9.07 14.94
C ILE A 52 -5.71 9.42 14.91
N TYR A 53 -6.24 10.01 16.00
CA TYR A 53 -7.63 10.44 16.07
C TYR A 53 -7.94 11.54 15.06
N GLY A 54 -7.01 12.49 14.88
CA GLY A 54 -7.10 13.55 13.89
C GLY A 54 -7.10 13.01 12.46
N ASP A 55 -6.23 12.04 12.14
CA ASP A 55 -6.21 11.34 10.86
C ASP A 55 -7.52 10.58 10.61
N HIS A 56 -7.96 9.79 11.59
CA HIS A 56 -9.21 9.04 11.52
C HIS A 56 -10.41 9.96 11.29
N ARG A 57 -10.47 11.09 12.00
CA ARG A 57 -11.54 12.09 11.82
C ARG A 57 -11.54 12.68 10.42
N ARG A 58 -10.36 13.00 9.86
CA ARG A 58 -10.22 13.52 8.49
C ARG A 58 -10.66 12.49 7.45
N ASN A 59 -10.22 11.24 7.57
CA ASN A 59 -10.59 10.17 6.65
C ASN A 59 -12.11 9.92 6.68
N ARG A 60 -12.69 9.88 7.89
CA ARG A 60 -14.13 9.73 8.06
C ARG A 60 -14.92 10.91 7.49
N PHE A 61 -14.41 12.13 7.67
CA PHE A 61 -15.03 13.33 7.09
C PHE A 61 -15.00 13.28 5.57
N ALA A 62 -13.88 12.91 4.94
CA ALA A 62 -13.77 12.78 3.49
C ALA A 62 -14.80 11.78 2.92
N ILE A 63 -15.01 10.64 3.58
CA ILE A 63 -16.02 9.66 3.17
C ILE A 63 -17.44 10.21 3.34
N THR A 64 -17.70 10.99 4.40
CA THR A 64 -19.04 11.50 4.71
C THR A 64 -19.46 12.66 3.80
N VAL A 65 -18.50 13.53 3.43
CA VAL A 65 -18.75 14.62 2.47
C VAL A 65 -19.07 14.07 1.08
N GLY A 66 -18.45 12.95 0.71
CA GLY A 66 -18.65 12.32 -0.59
C GLY A 66 -17.84 12.98 -1.70
N ASP A 67 -18.02 12.49 -2.92
CA ASP A 67 -17.34 12.98 -4.11
C ASP A 67 -18.14 14.09 -4.80
N GLU A 68 -17.46 15.08 -5.37
CA GLU A 68 -18.10 16.08 -6.23
C GLU A 68 -18.52 15.44 -7.55
N LEU A 69 -19.83 15.36 -7.78
CA LEU A 69 -20.42 14.83 -9.01
C LEU A 69 -20.78 15.95 -10.00
N PRO A 70 -20.61 15.75 -11.32
CA PRO A 70 -21.11 16.69 -12.32
C PRO A 70 -22.62 16.93 -12.20
N ALA A 71 -23.08 18.12 -12.61
CA ALA A 71 -24.49 18.49 -12.54
C ALA A 71 -25.38 17.45 -13.26
N GLY A 72 -26.41 16.95 -12.56
CA GLY A 72 -27.34 15.94 -13.07
C GLY A 72 -26.96 14.48 -12.81
N VAL A 73 -25.80 14.20 -12.20
CA VAL A 73 -25.38 12.83 -11.86
C VAL A 73 -25.68 12.55 -10.38
N LEU A 74 -26.47 11.50 -10.11
CA LEU A 74 -26.81 11.07 -8.75
C LEU A 74 -25.79 10.10 -8.14
N GLN A 75 -25.22 9.19 -8.95
CA GLN A 75 -24.27 8.16 -8.51
C GLN A 75 -23.26 7.84 -9.63
N LEU A 76 -22.00 7.59 -9.27
CA LEU A 76 -20.93 7.19 -10.19
C LEU A 76 -20.45 5.77 -9.86
N ALA A 77 -20.43 4.88 -10.86
CA ALA A 77 -19.81 3.57 -10.73
C ALA A 77 -18.57 3.48 -11.65
N LYS A 78 -17.37 3.38 -11.05
CA LYS A 78 -16.11 3.22 -11.79
C LYS A 78 -15.64 1.77 -11.73
N VAL A 79 -15.69 1.07 -12.86
CA VAL A 79 -15.18 -0.30 -12.98
C VAL A 79 -13.82 -0.28 -13.67
N GLN A 80 -12.77 -0.71 -12.96
CA GLN A 80 -11.43 -0.86 -13.52
C GLN A 80 -11.21 -2.30 -13.96
N ILE A 81 -10.98 -2.52 -15.26
CA ILE A 81 -10.72 -3.84 -15.83
C ILE A 81 -9.25 -3.92 -16.22
N ALA A 82 -8.52 -4.87 -15.63
CA ALA A 82 -7.18 -5.23 -16.06
C ALA A 82 -7.24 -6.38 -17.08
N GLN A 83 -6.56 -6.24 -18.22
CA GLN A 83 -6.49 -7.28 -19.25
C GLN A 83 -5.04 -7.53 -19.67
N LYS A 84 -4.60 -8.80 -19.56
CA LYS A 84 -3.33 -9.24 -20.16
C LYS A 84 -3.56 -9.57 -21.64
N ARG A 85 -2.89 -8.86 -22.54
CA ARG A 85 -2.96 -9.09 -23.99
C ARG A 85 -1.80 -9.99 -24.44
N LYS A 86 -2.12 -11.02 -25.24
CA LYS A 86 -1.12 -11.85 -25.93
C LYS A 86 -0.67 -11.14 -27.22
N ILE A 87 0.56 -11.41 -27.64
CA ILE A 87 1.11 -10.92 -28.92
C ILE A 87 0.30 -11.49 -30.08
N LYS A 88 0.08 -10.68 -31.10
CA LYS A 88 -0.63 -11.04 -32.34
C LYS A 88 0.17 -10.61 -33.57
N VAL A 89 -0.18 -11.22 -34.71
CA VAL A 89 0.28 -10.75 -36.02
C VAL A 89 -0.14 -9.30 -36.21
N GLY A 90 0.78 -8.46 -36.68
CA GLY A 90 0.58 -7.01 -36.79
C GLY A 90 1.10 -6.21 -35.60
N ASP A 91 1.49 -6.84 -34.48
CA ASP A 91 2.11 -6.14 -33.37
C ASP A 91 3.50 -5.61 -33.77
N LYS A 92 3.81 -4.39 -33.35
CA LYS A 92 5.11 -3.75 -33.64
C LYS A 92 6.12 -4.11 -32.55
N LEU A 93 7.28 -4.60 -32.97
CA LEU A 93 8.40 -4.94 -32.10
C LEU A 93 9.60 -4.06 -32.44
N ALA A 94 10.40 -3.73 -31.42
CA ALA A 94 11.62 -2.95 -31.58
C ALA A 94 12.76 -3.62 -30.79
N GLY A 95 13.91 -3.77 -31.44
CA GLY A 95 15.15 -4.20 -30.82
C GLY A 95 15.95 -3.03 -30.24
N ARG A 96 16.96 -3.35 -29.42
CA ARG A 96 17.79 -2.36 -28.70
C ARG A 96 18.81 -1.64 -29.58
N HIS A 97 19.03 -2.12 -30.81
CA HIS A 97 19.97 -1.56 -31.79
C HIS A 97 19.27 -0.79 -32.92
N GLY A 98 18.04 -0.31 -32.69
CA GLY A 98 17.29 0.49 -33.68
C GLY A 98 16.53 -0.32 -34.74
N ASN A 99 16.65 -1.65 -34.73
CA ASN A 99 15.86 -2.55 -35.58
C ASN A 99 14.38 -2.47 -35.18
N LYS A 100 13.52 -2.06 -36.11
CA LYS A 100 12.06 -1.98 -35.94
C LYS A 100 11.40 -2.97 -36.89
N GLY A 101 10.43 -3.73 -36.41
CA GLY A 101 9.73 -4.73 -37.19
C GLY A 101 8.27 -4.88 -36.77
N ILE A 102 7.50 -5.59 -37.59
CA ILE A 102 6.12 -5.98 -37.31
C ILE A 102 6.09 -7.51 -37.30
N VAL A 103 5.35 -8.11 -36.38
CA VAL A 103 5.13 -9.57 -36.34
C VAL A 103 4.37 -9.97 -37.60
N SER A 104 5.03 -10.69 -38.51
CA SER A 104 4.47 -11.11 -39.80
C SER A 104 3.66 -12.39 -39.72
N ARG A 105 4.13 -13.36 -38.94
CA ARG A 105 3.50 -14.67 -38.75
C ARG A 105 3.89 -15.23 -37.39
N ILE A 106 2.96 -15.94 -36.76
CA ILE A 106 3.22 -16.79 -35.60
C ILE A 106 3.04 -18.22 -36.09
N VAL A 107 4.09 -19.03 -36.00
CA VAL A 107 4.10 -20.44 -36.41
C VAL A 107 4.23 -21.34 -35.20
N LYS A 108 3.97 -22.64 -35.37
CA LYS A 108 4.23 -23.64 -34.33
C LYS A 108 5.71 -23.98 -34.28
N ASP A 109 6.15 -24.53 -33.16
CA ASP A 109 7.54 -24.90 -32.93
C ASP A 109 8.05 -25.94 -33.94
N GLU A 110 7.16 -26.80 -34.47
CA GLU A 110 7.52 -27.82 -35.48
C GLU A 110 7.94 -27.22 -36.83
N ASP A 111 7.46 -26.02 -37.16
CA ASP A 111 7.75 -25.32 -38.42
C ASP A 111 9.00 -24.41 -38.31
N MET A 112 9.59 -24.30 -37.11
CA MET A 112 10.77 -23.49 -36.87
C MET A 112 12.06 -24.25 -37.20
N PRO A 113 13.12 -23.57 -37.64
CA PRO A 113 14.45 -24.16 -37.69
C PRO A 113 14.92 -24.58 -36.30
N PHE A 114 15.61 -25.71 -36.23
CA PHE A 114 16.17 -26.25 -35.00
C PHE A 114 17.68 -26.02 -34.93
N LEU A 115 18.18 -25.80 -33.72
CA LEU A 115 19.60 -25.81 -33.39
C LEU A 115 20.16 -27.25 -33.40
N SER A 116 21.48 -27.39 -33.34
CA SER A 116 22.15 -28.71 -33.37
C SER A 116 21.82 -29.62 -32.18
N ASP A 117 21.32 -29.04 -31.09
CA ASP A 117 20.84 -29.73 -29.90
C ASP A 117 19.35 -30.10 -29.97
N GLY A 118 18.65 -29.69 -31.05
CA GLY A 118 17.22 -29.93 -31.25
C GLY A 118 16.29 -28.85 -30.69
N THR A 119 16.80 -27.72 -30.20
CA THR A 119 15.96 -26.61 -29.69
C THR A 119 15.43 -25.74 -30.85
N PRO A 120 14.12 -25.44 -30.95
CA PRO A 120 13.58 -24.55 -31.98
C PRO A 120 13.97 -23.08 -31.73
N VAL A 121 14.06 -22.30 -32.81
CA VAL A 121 14.34 -20.85 -32.72
C VAL A 121 13.06 -20.05 -32.42
N ASP A 122 13.12 -19.14 -31.44
CA ASP A 122 11.96 -18.32 -31.02
C ASP A 122 11.58 -17.21 -32.02
N ILE A 123 12.58 -16.52 -32.61
CA ILE A 123 12.37 -15.36 -33.47
C ILE A 123 13.32 -15.42 -34.67
N ILE A 124 12.75 -15.38 -35.87
CA ILE A 124 13.50 -15.25 -37.12
C ILE A 124 13.46 -13.78 -37.56
N LEU A 125 14.63 -13.16 -37.66
CA LEU A 125 14.78 -11.81 -38.19
C LEU A 125 15.31 -11.88 -39.62
N LYS A 126 14.76 -11.06 -40.51
CA LYS A 126 15.37 -10.87 -41.83
C LYS A 126 16.72 -10.15 -41.67
N SER A 127 17.78 -10.77 -42.16
CA SER A 127 19.07 -10.11 -42.36
C SER A 127 19.07 -9.60 -43.79
N THR A 128 18.88 -8.30 -43.98
CA THR A 128 18.95 -7.74 -45.33
C THR A 128 19.97 -6.62 -45.36
N TRP A 129 21.15 -6.95 -45.91
CA TRP A 129 21.91 -6.08 -46.81
C TRP A 129 21.79 -6.61 -48.26
N SER A 130 20.60 -7.10 -48.65
CA SER A 130 20.29 -7.24 -50.07
C SER A 130 19.96 -5.84 -50.57
N SER A 131 20.91 -5.24 -51.28
CA SER A 131 20.71 -4.08 -52.12
C SER A 131 19.47 -4.28 -52.98
N PHE A 132 18.63 -3.24 -53.04
CA PHE A 132 17.78 -3.02 -54.20
C PHE A 132 18.66 -2.81 -55.45
#